data_AF-A0A353QUX6-F1
#
_entry.id   AF-A0A353QUX6-F1
#
_cell.length_a   1.000
_cell.length_b   1.000
_cell.length_c   1.000
_cell.angle_alpha   90.00
_cell.angle_beta   90.00
_cell.angle_gamma   90.00
#
_symmetry.space_group_name_H-M   'P 1'
#
loop_
_entity.id
_entity.type
_entity.pdbx_description
1 polymer ?
#
loop_
_entity_poly.entity_id
_entity_poly.type
_entity_poly.pdbx_seq_one_letter_code
_entity_poly.pdbx_strand_id
1 'polypeptide(L)'
;MFILSLIFGILIFIIFLIFHILIWRVKKPKNEINFLFLLFIFLPLLFTGIILLINFFKNFTNNNLIFSTFLLYFSLSCAYIQTYPAARANAPSLQIVYFVYKSGEKGLSQEEITNKFNLNNLVYERVEDLIKENFIYQQDNSILLTRKGEILANIFRIYRKLYGLEFGQG
;
A
#
# COMPACT_ATOMS: atom_id res chain seq x y z
N MET A 1 3.24 0.62 32.14
CA MET A 1 4.10 0.32 30.97
C MET A 1 3.31 0.23 29.67
N PHE A 2 2.24 -0.59 29.59
CA PHE A 2 1.47 -0.76 28.34
C PHE A 2 0.90 0.54 27.74
N ILE A 3 0.33 1.43 28.56
CA ILE A 3 -0.21 2.71 28.08
C ILE A 3 0.87 3.57 27.41
N LEU A 4 2.10 3.59 27.97
CA LEU A 4 3.22 4.31 27.38
C LEU A 4 3.61 3.71 26.02
N SER A 5 3.64 2.38 25.89
CA SER A 5 3.90 1.72 24.61
C SER A 5 2.87 2.09 23.55
N LEU A 6 1.58 2.16 23.94
CA LEU A 6 0.50 2.57 23.06
C LEU A 6 0.68 4.01 22.57
N ILE A 7 0.90 4.93 23.52
CA ILE A 7 1.08 6.35 23.23
C ILE A 7 2.29 6.56 22.31
N PHE A 8 3.45 6.00 22.66
CA PHE A 8 4.66 6.18 21.85
C PHE A 8 4.53 5.54 20.47
N GLY A 9 3.96 4.33 20.37
CA GLY A 9 3.82 3.65 19.07
C GLY A 9 2.92 4.44 18.11
N ILE A 10 1.81 4.98 18.62
CA ILE A 10 0.90 5.82 17.86
C ILE A 10 1.55 7.16 17.49
N LEU A 11 2.20 7.85 18.45
CA LEU A 11 2.85 9.12 18.18
C LEU A 11 3.96 9.00 17.13
N ILE A 12 4.82 7.99 17.24
CA ILE A 12 5.86 7.73 16.24
C ILE A 12 5.23 7.46 14.87
N PHE A 13 4.16 6.64 14.81
CA PHE A 13 3.45 6.40 13.56
C PHE A 13 2.89 7.70 12.94
N ILE A 14 2.25 8.54 13.75
CA ILE A 14 1.71 9.84 13.30
C ILE A 14 2.83 10.73 12.77
N ILE A 15 4.00 10.78 13.43
CA ILE A 15 5.15 11.57 12.97
C ILE A 15 5.59 11.10 11.57
N PHE A 16 5.78 9.79 11.38
CA PHE A 16 6.16 9.24 10.07
C PHE A 16 5.08 9.47 9.01
N LEU A 17 3.80 9.40 9.39
CA LEU A 17 2.68 9.73 8.51
C LEU A 17 2.70 11.20 8.08
N ILE A 18 2.96 12.13 9.00
CA ILE A 18 3.11 13.55 8.68
C ILE A 18 4.29 13.75 7.73
N PHE A 19 5.44 13.14 8.00
CA PHE A 19 6.60 13.22 7.10
C PHE A 19 6.27 12.70 5.69
N HIS A 20 5.62 11.55 5.59
CA HIS A 20 5.15 11.03 4.30
C HIS A 20 4.26 12.04 3.57
N ILE A 21 3.24 12.61 4.25
CA ILE A 21 2.33 13.59 3.66
C ILE A 21 3.08 14.85 3.19
N LEU A 22 4.00 15.37 4.01
CA LEU A 22 4.78 16.56 3.68
C LEU A 22 5.69 16.31 2.47
N ILE A 23 6.38 15.17 2.42
CA ILE A 23 7.25 14.79 1.29
C ILE A 23 6.42 14.69 0.01
N TRP A 24 5.23 14.07 0.08
CA TRP A 24 4.34 13.92 -1.08
C TRP A 24 3.75 15.24 -1.57
N ARG A 25 3.57 16.22 -0.68
CA ARG A 25 3.15 17.57 -1.06
C ARG A 25 4.23 18.34 -1.83
N VAL A 26 5.51 18.12 -1.49
CA VAL A 26 6.63 18.84 -2.12
C VAL A 26 7.08 18.14 -3.40
N LYS A 27 7.37 16.84 -3.33
CA LYS A 27 7.86 16.07 -4.47
C LYS A 27 7.57 14.59 -4.27
N LYS A 28 6.66 14.06 -5.08
CA LYS A 28 6.38 12.64 -5.10
C LYS A 28 7.58 11.82 -5.63
N PRO A 29 8.05 10.79 -4.92
CA PRO A 29 9.11 9.92 -5.41
C PRO A 29 8.63 9.05 -6.58
N LYS A 30 9.56 8.66 -7.46
CA LYS A 30 9.24 7.83 -8.64
C LYS A 30 8.78 6.41 -8.24
N ASN A 31 9.41 5.83 -7.23
CA ASN A 31 9.10 4.48 -6.72
C ASN A 31 8.44 4.59 -5.34
N GLU A 32 7.15 4.92 -5.33
CA GLU A 32 6.36 5.21 -4.11
C GLU A 32 6.44 4.08 -3.09
N ILE A 33 6.25 2.83 -3.53
CA ILE A 33 6.23 1.66 -2.64
C ILE A 33 7.59 1.46 -1.95
N ASN A 34 8.69 1.52 -2.71
CA ASN A 34 10.03 1.39 -2.14
C ASN A 34 10.32 2.49 -1.13
N PHE A 35 9.87 3.71 -1.40
CA PHE A 35 10.02 4.82 -0.46
C PHE A 35 9.20 4.60 0.81
N LEU A 36 7.97 4.08 0.71
CA LEU A 36 7.17 3.73 1.87
C LEU A 36 7.84 2.65 2.73
N PHE A 37 8.40 1.60 2.13
CA PHE A 37 9.19 0.61 2.88
C PHE A 37 10.41 1.23 3.55
N LEU A 38 11.14 2.10 2.84
CA LEU A 38 12.30 2.80 3.39
C LEU A 38 11.91 3.63 4.62
N LEU A 39 10.85 4.44 4.48
CA LEU A 39 10.40 5.37 5.50
C LEU A 39 9.75 4.65 6.70
N PHE A 40 8.83 3.72 6.47
CA PHE A 40 8.02 3.12 7.55
C PHE A 40 8.59 1.81 8.12
N ILE A 41 9.56 1.19 7.48
CA ILE A 41 10.12 -0.10 7.92
C ILE A 41 11.62 0.02 8.17
N PHE A 42 12.40 0.32 7.14
CA PHE A 42 13.87 0.26 7.25
C PHE A 42 14.44 1.33 8.18
N LEU A 43 14.01 2.58 8.06
CA LEU A 43 14.51 3.67 8.89
C LEU A 43 14.17 3.48 10.38
N PRO A 44 12.91 3.19 10.78
CA PRO A 44 12.54 2.87 12.16
C PRO A 44 13.26 1.64 12.72
N LEU A 45 13.43 0.58 11.91
CA LEU A 45 14.16 -0.62 12.33
C LEU A 45 15.63 -0.31 12.65
N LEU A 46 16.26 0.55 11.85
CA LEU A 46 17.62 1.02 12.11
C LEU A 46 17.70 1.85 13.39
N PHE A 47 16.74 2.78 13.60
CA PHE A 47 16.67 3.57 14.84
C PHE A 47 16.45 2.71 16.08
N THR A 48 15.53 1.75 16.04
CA THR A 48 15.30 0.85 17.18
C THR A 48 16.50 -0.05 17.44
N GLY A 49 17.18 -0.53 16.39
CA GLY A 49 18.44 -1.27 16.52
C GLY A 49 19.53 -0.46 17.24
N ILE A 50 19.69 0.83 16.89
CA ILE A 50 20.64 1.73 17.57
C ILE A 50 20.26 1.94 19.03
N ILE A 51 18.97 2.17 19.33
CA ILE A 51 18.50 2.37 20.70
C ILE A 51 18.78 1.11 21.54
N LEU A 52 18.49 -0.09 21.02
CA LEU A 52 18.77 -1.34 21.70
C LEU A 52 20.27 -1.55 21.95
N LEU A 53 21.13 -1.20 20.97
CA LEU A 53 22.58 -1.25 21.13
C LEU A 53 23.07 -0.31 22.24
N ILE A 54 22.59 0.93 22.27
CA ILE A 54 22.92 1.88 23.35
C ILE A 54 22.44 1.34 24.70
N ASN A 55 21.24 0.75 24.72
CA ASN A 55 20.66 0.22 25.94
C ASN A 55 21.44 -0.97 26.50
N PHE A 56 22.05 -1.77 25.64
CA PHE A 56 22.95 -2.86 26.03
C PHE A 56 24.15 -2.35 26.85
N PHE A 57 24.70 -1.18 26.53
CA PHE A 57 25.84 -0.61 27.23
C PHE A 57 25.48 0.28 28.43
N LYS A 58 24.35 0.99 28.38
CA LYS A 58 24.03 2.06 29.36
C LYS A 58 22.69 1.93 30.08
N ASN A 59 21.94 0.85 29.86
CA ASN A 59 20.64 0.57 30.51
C ASN A 59 19.74 1.81 30.63
N PHE A 60 19.67 2.58 29.54
CA PHE A 60 18.98 3.86 29.41
C PHE A 60 17.45 3.76 29.53
N THR A 61 16.86 2.66 29.07
CA THR A 61 15.40 2.48 29.06
C THR A 61 15.01 1.01 29.17
N ASN A 62 13.71 0.71 29.24
CA ASN A 62 13.23 -0.66 29.36
C ASN A 62 13.08 -1.33 27.98
N ASN A 63 13.77 -2.45 27.75
CA ASN A 63 13.69 -3.23 26.51
C ASN A 63 12.26 -3.65 26.14
N ASN A 64 11.42 -4.00 27.13
CA ASN A 64 10.04 -4.40 26.88
C ASN A 64 9.21 -3.21 26.37
N LEU A 65 9.50 -1.99 26.84
CA LEU A 65 8.85 -0.77 26.36
C LEU A 65 9.24 -0.51 24.90
N ILE A 66 10.52 -0.61 24.54
CA ILE A 66 11.00 -0.44 23.16
C ILE A 66 10.32 -1.46 22.24
N PHE A 67 10.34 -2.73 22.62
CA PHE A 67 9.83 -3.82 21.78
C PHE A 67 8.32 -3.70 21.54
N SER A 68 7.54 -3.48 22.60
CA SER A 68 6.08 -3.29 22.48
C SER A 68 5.70 -2.04 21.69
N THR A 69 6.45 -0.94 21.85
CA THR A 69 6.30 0.29 21.06
C THR A 69 6.57 0.03 19.58
N PHE A 70 7.67 -0.65 19.27
CA PHE A 70 8.05 -0.98 17.90
C PHE A 70 7.04 -1.92 17.23
N LEU A 71 6.56 -2.95 17.95
CA LEU A 71 5.55 -3.87 17.42
C LEU A 71 4.25 -3.14 17.04
N LEU A 72 3.76 -2.24 17.89
CA LEU A 72 2.57 -1.45 17.58
C LEU A 72 2.81 -0.55 16.36
N TYR A 73 3.92 0.18 16.34
CA TYR A 73 4.32 1.02 15.22
C TYR A 73 4.41 0.22 13.91
N PHE A 74 5.05 -0.95 13.95
CA PHE A 74 5.25 -1.84 12.80
C PHE A 74 3.90 -2.36 12.29
N SER A 75 3.01 -2.79 13.18
CA SER A 75 1.63 -3.19 12.83
C SER A 75 0.88 -2.08 12.08
N LEU A 76 0.89 -0.85 12.62
CA LEU A 76 0.25 0.30 11.98
C LEU A 76 0.89 0.62 10.62
N SER A 77 2.21 0.51 10.53
CA SER A 77 2.97 0.73 9.30
C SER A 77 2.62 -0.29 8.22
N CYS A 78 2.53 -1.58 8.55
CA CYS A 78 2.10 -2.62 7.63
C CYS A 78 0.66 -2.37 7.12
N ALA A 79 -0.27 -2.09 8.03
CA ALA A 79 -1.65 -1.77 7.67
C ALA A 79 -1.73 -0.55 6.73
N TYR A 80 -0.93 0.48 7.01
CA TYR A 80 -0.84 1.68 6.18
C TYR A 80 -0.30 1.39 4.78
N ILE A 81 0.85 0.71 4.68
CA ILE A 81 1.49 0.36 3.40
C ILE A 81 0.56 -0.50 2.55
N GLN A 82 -0.13 -1.47 3.15
CA GLN A 82 -1.09 -2.32 2.43
C GLN A 82 -2.28 -1.52 1.87
N THR A 83 -2.77 -0.53 2.62
CA THR A 83 -3.92 0.28 2.22
C THR A 83 -3.55 1.35 1.19
N TYR A 84 -2.29 1.79 1.16
CA TYR A 84 -1.84 2.91 0.33
C TYR A 84 -2.13 2.75 -1.18
N PRO A 85 -1.80 1.61 -1.84
CA PRO A 85 -2.15 1.42 -3.25
C PRO A 85 -3.65 1.47 -3.51
N ALA A 86 -4.45 0.89 -2.60
CA ALA A 86 -5.91 0.88 -2.74
C ALA A 86 -6.50 2.29 -2.62
N ALA A 87 -5.99 3.09 -1.68
CA ALA A 87 -6.38 4.50 -1.51
C ALA A 87 -5.97 5.39 -2.70
N ARG A 88 -4.92 5.01 -3.43
CA ARG A 88 -4.43 5.72 -4.63
C ARG A 88 -5.11 5.23 -5.91
N ALA A 89 -5.58 3.99 -5.94
CA ALA A 89 -6.24 3.42 -7.09
C ALA A 89 -7.53 4.18 -7.36
N ASN A 90 -7.72 4.55 -8.63
CA ASN A 90 -9.01 4.95 -9.15
C ASN A 90 -9.93 3.73 -9.17
N ALA A 91 -10.50 3.39 -8.01
CA ALA A 91 -11.44 2.27 -7.89
C ALA A 91 -12.75 2.66 -8.59
N PRO A 92 -13.23 1.88 -9.58
CA PRO A 92 -14.47 2.20 -10.29
C PRO A 92 -15.66 2.38 -9.35
N SER A 93 -15.76 1.55 -8.32
CA SER A 93 -16.81 1.67 -7.28
C SER A 93 -16.80 3.02 -6.57
N LEU A 94 -15.61 3.53 -6.21
CA LEU A 94 -15.49 4.84 -5.56
C LEU A 94 -15.85 5.98 -6.52
N GLN A 95 -15.49 5.85 -7.80
CA GLN A 95 -15.87 6.81 -8.83
C GLN A 95 -17.39 6.83 -9.04
N ILE A 96 -18.06 5.67 -9.03
CA ILE A 96 -19.53 5.59 -9.08
C ILE A 96 -20.14 6.37 -7.92
N VAL A 97 -19.71 6.09 -6.68
CA VAL A 97 -20.21 6.80 -5.48
C VAL A 97 -20.00 8.31 -5.62
N TYR A 98 -18.82 8.73 -6.09
CA TYR A 98 -18.51 10.14 -6.31
C TYR A 98 -19.38 10.78 -7.40
N PHE A 99 -19.65 10.10 -8.51
CA PHE A 99 -20.53 10.60 -9.57
C PHE A 99 -21.97 10.74 -9.10
N VAL A 100 -22.48 9.75 -8.36
CA VAL A 100 -23.81 9.80 -7.75
C VAL A 100 -23.89 10.94 -6.73
N TYR A 101 -22.90 11.06 -5.84
CA TYR A 101 -22.81 12.17 -4.89
C TYR A 101 -22.85 13.54 -5.59
N LYS A 102 -22.06 13.71 -6.66
CA LYS A 102 -22.01 14.95 -7.44
C LYS A 102 -23.32 15.26 -8.17
N SER A 103 -24.14 14.25 -8.48
CA SER A 103 -25.44 14.44 -9.13
C SER A 103 -26.54 14.98 -8.21
N GLY A 104 -26.30 14.98 -6.89
CA GLY A 104 -27.26 15.47 -5.89
C GLY A 104 -28.58 14.72 -5.95
N GLU A 105 -29.69 15.44 -5.75
CA GLU A 105 -31.06 14.88 -5.74
C GLU A 105 -31.49 14.32 -7.10
N LYS A 106 -30.84 14.71 -8.20
CA LYS A 106 -31.16 14.23 -9.55
C LYS A 106 -30.79 12.76 -9.73
N GLY A 107 -29.77 12.28 -9.02
CA GLY A 107 -29.23 10.94 -9.21
C GLY A 107 -28.59 10.73 -10.60
N LEU A 108 -28.19 9.48 -10.87
CA LEU A 108 -27.75 9.00 -12.18
C LEU A 108 -28.36 7.64 -12.45
N SER A 109 -28.79 7.44 -13.69
CA SER A 109 -29.15 6.12 -14.22
C SER A 109 -27.90 5.25 -14.44
N GLN A 110 -28.11 3.94 -14.53
CA GLN A 110 -27.03 2.99 -14.83
C GLN A 110 -26.34 3.29 -16.17
N GLU A 111 -27.10 3.74 -17.18
CA GLU A 111 -26.56 4.10 -18.49
C GLU A 111 -25.67 5.34 -18.42
N GLU A 112 -26.11 6.38 -17.70
CA GLU A 112 -25.30 7.59 -17.46
C GLU A 112 -24.02 7.29 -16.69
N ILE A 113 -24.06 6.35 -15.73
CA ILE A 113 -22.87 5.88 -15.02
C ILE A 113 -21.94 5.15 -16.00
N THR A 114 -22.46 4.21 -16.79
CA THR A 114 -21.67 3.40 -17.72
C THR A 114 -20.99 4.29 -18.77
N ASN A 115 -21.69 5.28 -19.31
CA ASN A 115 -21.16 6.24 -20.28
C ASN A 115 -20.04 7.14 -19.72
N LYS A 116 -19.90 7.24 -18.39
CA LYS A 116 -18.76 7.93 -17.75
C LYS A 116 -17.50 7.07 -17.68
N PHE A 117 -17.61 5.75 -17.78
CA PHE A 117 -16.46 4.85 -17.79
C PHE A 117 -16.08 4.50 -19.23
N ASN A 118 -14.92 4.96 -19.68
CA ASN A 118 -14.32 4.43 -20.90
C ASN A 118 -13.66 3.08 -20.56
N LEU A 119 -14.38 1.98 -20.81
CA LEU A 119 -13.92 0.61 -20.52
C LEU A 119 -12.55 0.29 -21.13
N ASN A 120 -12.24 0.85 -22.30
CA ASN A 120 -10.93 0.67 -22.94
C ASN A 120 -9.81 1.32 -22.13
N ASN A 121 -10.05 2.48 -21.52
CA ASN A 121 -9.04 3.14 -20.66
C ASN A 121 -8.80 2.36 -19.37
N LEU A 122 -9.85 1.75 -18.79
CA LEU A 122 -9.72 0.98 -17.54
C LEU A 122 -8.79 -0.22 -17.67
N VAL A 123 -8.85 -0.94 -18.79
CA VAL A 123 -7.97 -2.10 -19.04
C VAL A 123 -6.59 -1.65 -19.50
N TYR A 124 -6.54 -0.66 -20.41
CA TYR A 124 -5.29 -0.14 -20.96
C TYR A 124 -4.37 0.44 -19.87
N GLU A 125 -4.89 1.27 -18.96
CA GLU A 125 -4.09 1.83 -17.85
C GLU A 125 -3.47 0.73 -16.97
N ARG A 126 -4.18 -0.39 -16.77
CA ARG A 126 -3.68 -1.51 -15.97
C ARG A 126 -2.60 -2.30 -16.68
N VAL A 127 -2.73 -2.48 -18.00
CA VAL A 127 -1.69 -3.11 -18.81
C VAL A 127 -0.43 -2.25 -18.82
N GLU A 128 -0.56 -0.94 -19.03
CA GLU A 128 0.56 0.01 -18.96
C GLU A 128 1.24 0.00 -17.58
N ASP A 129 0.48 0.00 -16.49
CA ASP A 129 1.02 -0.12 -15.13
C ASP A 129 1.82 -1.42 -14.94
N LEU A 130 1.32 -2.55 -15.44
CA LEU A 130 2.00 -3.85 -15.33
C LEU A 130 3.27 -3.91 -16.19
N ILE A 131 3.30 -3.25 -17.35
CA ILE A 131 4.50 -3.12 -18.19
C ILE A 131 5.55 -2.26 -17.47
N LYS A 132 5.13 -1.09 -16.96
CA LYS A 132 5.99 -0.15 -16.23
C LYS A 132 6.60 -0.78 -14.98
N GLU A 133 5.83 -1.60 -14.27
CA GLU A 133 6.30 -2.35 -13.09
C GLU A 133 7.06 -3.64 -13.44
N ASN A 134 7.29 -3.91 -14.73
CA ASN A 134 8.04 -5.05 -15.25
C ASN A 134 7.44 -6.42 -14.84
N PHE A 135 6.12 -6.52 -14.78
CA PHE A 135 5.40 -7.78 -14.55
C PHE A 135 5.00 -8.47 -15.86
N ILE A 136 4.69 -7.68 -16.88
CA ILE A 136 4.41 -8.16 -18.24
C ILE A 136 5.25 -7.37 -19.24
N TYR A 137 5.40 -7.90 -20.45
CA TYR A 137 6.00 -7.20 -21.58
C TYR A 137 5.25 -7.52 -22.86
N GLN A 138 5.36 -6.62 -23.84
CA GLN A 138 4.78 -6.83 -25.16
C GLN A 138 5.84 -7.40 -26.11
N GLN A 139 5.48 -8.50 -26.78
CA GLN A 139 6.28 -9.10 -27.84
C GLN A 139 5.34 -9.36 -29.03
N ASP A 140 5.62 -8.70 -30.15
CA ASP A 140 4.75 -8.68 -31.32
C ASP A 140 3.29 -8.28 -30.95
N ASN A 141 2.32 -9.13 -31.25
CA ASN A 141 0.91 -8.96 -30.89
C ASN A 141 0.52 -9.67 -29.57
N SER A 142 1.50 -10.12 -28.78
CA SER A 142 1.26 -10.87 -27.54
C SER A 142 1.76 -10.11 -26.30
N ILE A 143 1.05 -10.33 -25.19
CA ILE A 143 1.44 -9.86 -23.86
C ILE A 143 1.91 -11.09 -23.07
N LEU A 144 3.14 -11.05 -22.58
CA LEU A 144 3.79 -12.17 -21.90
C LEU A 144 4.20 -11.76 -20.49
N LEU A 145 4.26 -12.74 -19.58
CA LEU A 145 4.76 -12.53 -18.21
C LEU A 145 6.29 -12.45 -18.21
N THR A 146 6.83 -11.52 -17.44
CA THR A 146 8.24 -11.57 -17.05
C THR A 146 8.43 -12.63 -15.95
N ARG A 147 9.68 -12.97 -15.60
CA ARG A 147 9.96 -13.83 -14.43
C ARG A 147 9.37 -13.27 -13.12
N LYS A 148 9.35 -11.94 -12.97
CA LYS A 148 8.72 -11.25 -11.83
C LYS A 148 7.20 -11.46 -11.84
N GLY A 149 6.58 -11.37 -13.02
CA GLY A 149 5.17 -11.65 -13.24
C GLY A 149 4.80 -13.10 -12.93
N GLU A 150 5.61 -14.07 -13.37
CA GLU A 150 5.38 -15.50 -13.13
C GLU A 150 5.40 -15.84 -11.63
N ILE A 151 6.35 -15.28 -10.87
CA ILE A 151 6.41 -15.46 -9.42
C ILE A 151 5.13 -14.92 -8.78
N LEU A 152 4.72 -13.69 -9.15
CA LEU A 152 3.52 -13.07 -8.61
C LEU A 152 2.26 -13.89 -8.93
N ALA A 153 2.09 -14.29 -10.19
CA ALA A 153 0.97 -15.11 -10.64
C ALA A 153 0.90 -16.44 -9.88
N ASN A 154 2.04 -17.09 -9.63
CA ASN A 154 2.11 -18.32 -8.85
C ASN A 154 1.73 -18.13 -7.38
N ILE A 155 2.17 -17.03 -6.74
CA ILE A 155 1.75 -16.71 -5.37
C ILE A 155 0.23 -16.59 -5.30
N PHE A 156 -0.39 -15.84 -6.22
CA PHE A 156 -1.84 -15.71 -6.28
C PHE A 156 -2.54 -17.03 -6.56
N ARG A 157 -1.97 -17.87 -7.43
CA ARG A 157 -2.51 -19.21 -7.73
C ARG A 157 -2.55 -20.07 -6.47
N ILE A 158 -1.47 -20.11 -5.71
CA ILE A 158 -1.38 -20.88 -4.46
C ILE A 158 -2.37 -20.31 -3.44
N TYR A 159 -2.36 -18.99 -3.24
CA TYR A 159 -3.27 -18.31 -2.31
C TYR A 159 -4.73 -18.64 -2.62
N ARG A 160 -5.18 -18.50 -3.87
CA ARG A 160 -6.58 -18.79 -4.26
C ARG A 160 -6.95 -20.26 -4.08
N LYS A 161 -6.03 -21.17 -4.38
CA LYS A 161 -6.24 -22.61 -4.16
C LYS A 161 -6.48 -22.92 -2.68
N LEU A 162 -5.81 -22.23 -1.76
CA LEU A 162 -6.05 -22.38 -0.32
C LEU A 162 -7.47 -21.95 0.09
N TYR A 163 -8.05 -20.97 -0.61
CA TYR A 163 -9.44 -20.54 -0.41
C TYR A 163 -10.47 -21.35 -1.22
N GLY A 164 -10.06 -22.36 -1.98
CA GLY A 164 -10.96 -23.14 -2.83
C GLY A 164 -11.52 -22.35 -4.02
N LEU A 165 -10.87 -21.26 -4.41
CA LEU A 165 -11.32 -20.39 -5.51
C LEU A 165 -10.62 -20.73 -6.83
N GLU A 166 -11.37 -20.69 -7.93
CA GLU A 166 -10.82 -20.88 -9.28
C GLU A 166 -9.93 -19.71 -9.71
N PHE A 167 -9.05 -19.92 -10.68
CA PHE A 167 -8.18 -18.87 -11.19
C PHE A 167 -8.95 -17.91 -12.11
N GLY A 168 -8.66 -16.61 -12.05
CA GLY A 168 -9.27 -15.60 -12.95
C GLY A 168 -10.66 -15.07 -12.56
N GLN A 169 -11.23 -15.52 -11.45
CA GLN A 169 -12.51 -14.99 -10.92
C GLN A 169 -12.26 -13.94 -9.82
N GLY A 170 -12.21 -12.66 -10.17
CA GLY A 170 -11.98 -11.57 -9.22
C GLY A 170 -12.21 -10.21 -9.84
#